data_AF-A0A560HHP8-F1
#
_entry.id   AF-A0A560HHP8-F1
#
_cell.length_a   1.000
_cell.length_b   1.000
_cell.length_c   1.000
_cell.angle_alpha   90.00
_cell.angle_beta   90.00
_cell.angle_gamma   90.00
#
_symmetry.space_group_name_H-M   'P 1'
#
loop_
_entity.id
_entity.type
_entity.pdbx_description
1 polymer ?
#
loop_
_entity_poly.entity_id
_entity_poly.type
_entity_poly.pdbx_seq_one_letter_code
_entity_poly.pdbx_strand_id
1 'polypeptide(L)'
;MPDVFTPLREQLLAAGVAPRHARRYVAELRDHAADLAEEEQAAGLAEAQARARALQRLGTPDTLVRAMVARGDFRSWGARAPWAVYGLGSMLGLVMTYGLAIAAVAAIVETHRASPTARPILPDWFDSAFATITYIHGLALPLVLAAAFAIMATRQRMAVLWPSIALLIIGILGGAGVLDFIRPADPNAPMELEIRLALSSPWPGMHNCLRHIAINLLLTLAPYIAWHVWRKALNECSGPEDDVPLGSGSQLT
;
A
#
# COMPACT_ATOMS: atom_id res chain seq x y z
N MET A 1 25.21 18.85 3.49
CA MET A 1 24.87 18.99 2.06
C MET A 1 23.82 17.95 1.72
N PRO A 2 22.72 18.33 1.06
CA PRO A 2 21.77 17.35 0.53
C PRO A 2 22.51 16.39 -0.40
N ASP A 3 22.31 15.10 -0.17
CA ASP A 3 22.97 14.06 -0.95
C ASP A 3 22.37 14.02 -2.36
N VAL A 4 23.22 14.21 -3.38
CA VAL A 4 22.89 14.24 -4.82
C VAL A 4 22.14 12.98 -5.26
N PHE A 5 22.31 11.86 -4.55
CA PHE A 5 21.62 10.61 -4.86
C PHE A 5 20.19 10.51 -4.30
N THR A 6 19.79 11.45 -3.43
CA THR A 6 18.41 11.53 -2.89
C THR A 6 17.38 11.75 -4.00
N PRO A 7 17.48 12.81 -4.84
CA PRO A 7 16.54 13.02 -5.95
C PRO A 7 16.55 11.86 -6.95
N LEU A 8 17.70 11.21 -7.19
CA LEU A 8 17.78 10.03 -8.04
C LEU A 8 16.95 8.87 -7.48
N ARG A 9 17.06 8.59 -6.18
CA ARG A 9 16.24 7.58 -5.50
C ARG A 9 14.75 7.88 -5.66
N GLU A 10 14.38 9.15 -5.54
CA GLU A 10 13.00 9.60 -5.67
C GLU A 10 12.43 9.32 -7.06
N GLN A 11 13.20 9.64 -8.10
CA GLN A 11 12.85 9.40 -9.50
C GLN A 11 12.73 7.90 -9.79
N LEU A 12 13.64 7.07 -9.27
CA LEU A 12 13.57 5.61 -9.41
C LEU A 12 12.28 5.02 -8.81
N LEU A 13 11.89 5.49 -7.61
CA LEU A 13 10.64 5.06 -6.97
C LEU A 13 9.42 5.50 -7.79
N ALA A 14 9.42 6.73 -8.29
CA ALA A 14 8.34 7.23 -9.15
C ALA A 14 8.26 6.45 -10.48
N ALA A 15 9.39 5.97 -11.00
CA ALA A 15 9.45 5.10 -12.17
C ALA A 15 9.06 3.64 -11.88
N GLY A 16 8.65 3.31 -10.65
CA GLY A 16 8.14 1.99 -10.28
C GLY A 16 9.22 0.96 -9.93
N VAL A 17 10.47 1.39 -9.71
CA VAL A 17 11.54 0.51 -9.21
C VAL A 17 11.26 0.16 -7.75
N ALA A 18 11.40 -1.12 -7.39
CA ALA A 18 11.11 -1.55 -6.02
C ALA A 18 12.04 -0.85 -5.00
N PRO A 19 11.56 -0.48 -3.79
CA PRO A 19 12.37 0.28 -2.83
C PRO A 19 13.70 -0.35 -2.44
N ARG A 20 13.76 -1.69 -2.39
CA ARG A 20 15.00 -2.44 -2.12
C ARG A 20 16.02 -2.27 -3.24
N HIS A 21 15.57 -2.33 -4.50
CA HIS A 21 16.44 -2.16 -5.66
C HIS A 21 16.89 -0.71 -5.82
N ALA A 22 16.00 0.26 -5.60
CA ALA A 22 16.37 1.68 -5.63
C ALA A 22 17.44 2.00 -4.56
N ARG A 23 17.30 1.46 -3.33
CA ARG A 23 18.29 1.64 -2.26
C ARG A 23 19.62 0.98 -2.59
N ARG A 24 19.59 -0.28 -3.06
CA ARG A 24 20.79 -1.02 -3.44
C ARG A 24 21.54 -0.32 -4.56
N TYR A 25 20.83 0.10 -5.61
CA TYR A 25 21.42 0.79 -6.74
C TYR A 25 22.03 2.14 -6.35
N VAL A 26 21.35 2.91 -5.50
CA VAL A 26 21.92 4.16 -4.97
C VAL A 26 23.16 3.91 -4.11
N ALA A 27 23.20 2.83 -3.32
CA ALA A 27 24.42 2.45 -2.59
C ALA A 27 25.56 2.08 -3.55
N GLU A 28 25.28 1.24 -4.55
CA GLU A 28 26.27 0.86 -5.57
C GLU A 28 26.80 2.08 -6.34
N LEU A 29 25.96 3.07 -6.65
CA LEU A 29 26.40 4.31 -7.29
C LEU A 29 27.24 5.20 -6.36
N ARG A 30 26.96 5.21 -5.05
CA ARG A 30 27.80 5.93 -4.08
C ARG A 30 29.17 5.31 -3.96
N ASP A 31 29.22 3.98 -3.90
CA ASP A 31 30.49 3.24 -3.84
C ASP A 31 31.30 3.52 -5.12
N HIS A 32 30.67 3.43 -6.30
CA HIS A 32 31.36 3.75 -7.56
C HIS A 32 31.80 5.22 -7.67
N ALA A 33 31.02 6.16 -7.12
CA ALA A 33 31.41 7.56 -7.04
C ALA A 33 32.64 7.77 -6.15
N ALA A 34 32.74 7.03 -5.05
CA ALA A 34 33.88 7.06 -4.16
C ALA A 34 35.12 6.50 -4.84
N ASP A 35 35.01 5.34 -5.49
CA ASP A 35 36.11 4.72 -6.26
C ASP A 35 36.64 5.70 -7.34
N LEU A 36 35.74 6.31 -8.11
CA LEU A 36 36.10 7.31 -9.12
C LEU A 36 36.74 8.56 -8.51
N ALA A 37 36.30 9.00 -7.32
CA ALA A 37 36.90 10.15 -6.66
C ALA A 37 38.32 9.84 -6.16
N GLU A 38 38.57 8.62 -5.67
CA GLU A 38 39.90 8.16 -5.27
C GLU A 38 40.86 8.10 -6.47
N GLU A 39 40.40 7.62 -7.62
CA GLU A 39 41.18 7.63 -8.88
C GLU A 39 41.58 9.07 -9.29
N GLU A 40 40.63 9.99 -9.27
CA GLU A 40 40.85 11.39 -9.66
C GLU A 40 41.76 12.12 -8.66
N GLN A 41 41.68 11.77 -7.37
CA GLN A 41 42.58 12.30 -6.35
C GLN A 41 44.01 11.73 -6.50
N ALA A 42 44.15 10.45 -6.84
CA ALA A 42 45.44 9.84 -7.18
C ALA A 42 46.07 10.48 -8.43
N ALA A 43 45.25 11.00 -9.35
CA ALA A 43 45.67 11.80 -10.50
C ALA A 43 46.06 13.25 -10.14
N GLY A 44 46.03 13.63 -8.86
CA GLY A 44 46.51 14.91 -8.35
C GLY A 44 45.44 16.00 -8.20
N LEU A 45 44.16 15.67 -8.35
CA LEU A 45 43.07 16.63 -8.10
C LEU A 45 42.80 16.80 -6.60
N ALA A 46 42.42 18.01 -6.21
CA ALA A 46 41.93 18.28 -4.86
C ALA A 46 40.60 17.53 -4.62
N GLU A 47 40.38 17.06 -3.38
CA GLU A 47 39.22 16.21 -3.00
C GLU A 47 37.86 16.71 -3.52
N ALA A 48 37.60 18.02 -3.41
CA ALA A 48 36.35 18.62 -3.89
C ALA A 48 36.19 18.56 -5.41
N GLN A 49 37.29 18.75 -6.16
CA GLN A 49 37.31 18.66 -7.62
C GLN A 49 37.23 17.21 -8.10
N ALA A 50 37.92 16.30 -7.40
CA ALA A 50 37.88 14.87 -7.66
C ALA A 50 36.44 14.33 -7.51
N ARG A 51 35.73 14.69 -6.43
CA ARG A 51 34.32 14.34 -6.24
C ARG A 51 33.39 14.91 -7.32
N ALA A 52 33.56 16.19 -7.68
CA ALA A 52 32.74 16.80 -8.72
C ALA A 52 32.95 16.12 -10.08
N ARG A 53 34.19 15.77 -10.41
CA ARG A 53 34.56 15.07 -11.65
C ARG A 53 34.07 13.62 -11.66
N ALA A 54 34.15 12.92 -10.53
CA ALA A 54 33.58 11.58 -10.36
C ALA A 54 32.05 11.57 -10.63
N LEU A 55 31.32 12.54 -10.07
CA LEU A 55 29.87 12.68 -10.32
C LEU A 55 29.55 12.99 -11.79
N GLN A 56 30.38 13.79 -12.47
CA GLN A 56 30.23 14.02 -13.92
C GLN A 56 30.44 12.75 -14.74
N ARG A 57 31.42 11.91 -14.37
CA ARG A 57 31.70 10.63 -15.05
C ARG A 57 30.59 9.60 -14.86
N LEU A 58 29.89 9.62 -13.73
CA LEU A 58 28.72 8.77 -13.47
C LEU A 58 27.54 9.04 -14.41
N GLY A 59 27.48 10.22 -15.03
CA GLY A 59 26.42 10.61 -15.94
C GLY A 59 25.24 11.31 -15.25
N THR A 60 24.23 11.68 -16.03
CA THR A 60 23.10 12.46 -15.52
C THR A 60 22.08 11.56 -14.82
N PRO A 61 21.37 12.06 -13.78
CA PRO A 61 20.33 11.30 -13.09
C PRO A 61 19.32 10.64 -14.04
N ASP A 62 18.88 11.35 -15.08
CA ASP A 62 17.90 10.84 -16.05
C ASP A 62 18.42 9.66 -16.88
N THR A 63 19.73 9.62 -17.16
CA THR A 63 20.35 8.49 -17.86
C THR A 63 20.44 7.27 -16.96
N LEU A 64 20.79 7.47 -15.68
CA LEU A 64 20.85 6.42 -14.67
C LEU A 64 19.47 5.82 -14.39
N VAL A 65 18.42 6.65 -14.32
CA VAL A 65 17.02 6.17 -14.19
C VAL A 65 16.61 5.36 -15.42
N ARG A 66 16.83 5.89 -16.64
CA ARG A 66 16.47 5.19 -17.87
C ARG A 66 17.17 3.84 -18.00
N ALA A 67 18.47 3.77 -17.70
CA ALA A 67 19.22 2.51 -17.72
C ALA A 67 18.62 1.47 -16.77
N MET A 68 18.22 1.89 -15.57
CA MET A 68 17.62 0.99 -14.57
C MET A 68 16.20 0.56 -14.96
N VAL A 69 15.38 1.47 -15.50
CA VAL A 69 14.00 1.18 -15.93
C VAL A 69 13.96 0.30 -17.19
N ALA A 70 14.91 0.49 -18.10
CA ALA A 70 15.05 -0.29 -19.33
C ALA A 70 15.36 -1.76 -19.03
N ARG A 71 16.08 -2.05 -17.94
CA ARG A 71 16.34 -3.44 -17.52
C ARG A 71 15.08 -4.21 -17.14
N GLY A 72 13.95 -3.55 -16.84
CA GLY A 72 12.62 -4.16 -16.70
C GLY A 72 12.41 -5.07 -15.48
N ASP A 73 13.43 -5.83 -15.08
CA ASP A 73 13.40 -6.88 -14.06
C ASP A 73 13.23 -6.34 -12.63
N PHE A 74 13.56 -5.07 -12.42
CA PHE A 74 13.50 -4.42 -11.10
C PHE A 74 12.17 -3.71 -10.81
N ARG A 75 11.20 -3.77 -11.73
CA ARG A 75 9.87 -3.19 -11.50
C ARG A 75 9.07 -4.08 -10.56
N SER A 76 8.52 -3.49 -9.51
CA SER A 76 7.59 -4.20 -8.63
C SER A 76 6.33 -4.61 -9.43
N TRP A 77 5.69 -5.71 -9.02
CA TRP A 77 4.40 -6.13 -9.60
C TRP A 77 3.34 -5.01 -9.52
N GLY A 78 3.37 -4.21 -8.44
CA GLY A 78 2.51 -3.04 -8.27
C GLY A 78 2.72 -1.93 -9.31
N ALA A 79 3.94 -1.80 -9.85
CA ALA A 79 4.23 -0.87 -10.93
C ALA A 79 4.00 -1.46 -12.34
N ARG A 80 4.17 -2.78 -12.51
CA ARG A 80 3.92 -3.48 -13.79
C ARG A 80 2.43 -3.62 -14.12
N ALA A 81 1.63 -3.96 -13.12
CA ALA A 81 0.20 -4.18 -13.27
C ALA A 81 -0.55 -3.62 -12.05
N PRO A 82 -0.65 -2.28 -11.94
CA PRO A 82 -1.33 -1.65 -10.81
C PRO A 82 -2.80 -2.09 -10.69
N TRP A 83 -3.49 -2.32 -11.82
CA TRP A 83 -4.84 -2.86 -11.83
C TRP A 83 -4.95 -4.24 -11.16
N ALA A 84 -3.94 -5.11 -11.34
CA ALA A 84 -3.95 -6.45 -10.77
C ALA A 84 -3.69 -6.39 -9.26
N VAL A 85 -2.77 -5.53 -8.82
CA VAL A 85 -2.45 -5.42 -7.40
C VAL A 85 -3.56 -4.68 -6.63
N TYR A 86 -3.99 -3.52 -7.10
CA TYR A 86 -4.95 -2.69 -6.37
C TYR A 86 -6.40 -3.09 -6.64
N GLY A 87 -6.73 -3.53 -7.86
CA GLY A 87 -8.06 -4.05 -8.19
C GLY A 87 -8.22 -5.49 -7.72
N LEU A 88 -7.56 -6.43 -8.39
CA LEU A 88 -7.72 -7.86 -8.08
C LEU A 88 -7.17 -8.22 -6.68
N GLY A 89 -6.04 -7.65 -6.28
CA GLY A 89 -5.45 -7.93 -4.97
C GLY A 89 -6.31 -7.46 -3.79
N SER A 90 -7.06 -6.36 -3.93
CA SER A 90 -7.98 -5.91 -2.87
C SER A 90 -9.20 -6.84 -2.76
N MET A 91 -9.74 -7.29 -3.89
CA MET A 91 -10.81 -8.29 -3.93
C MET A 91 -10.35 -9.62 -3.32
N LEU A 92 -9.18 -10.13 -3.73
CA LEU A 92 -8.62 -11.37 -3.20
C LEU A 92 -8.33 -11.24 -1.70
N GLY A 93 -7.81 -10.10 -1.24
CA GLY A 93 -7.60 -9.83 0.17
C GLY A 93 -8.88 -9.97 0.99
N LEU A 94 -9.98 -9.38 0.51
CA LEU A 94 -11.30 -9.53 1.15
C LEU A 94 -11.79 -10.99 1.14
N VAL A 95 -11.73 -11.66 -0.02
CA VAL A 95 -12.15 -13.07 -0.14
C VAL A 95 -11.37 -13.95 0.84
N MET A 96 -10.05 -13.77 0.92
CA MET A 96 -9.20 -14.51 1.84
C MET A 96 -9.58 -14.27 3.30
N THR A 97 -9.89 -13.02 3.67
CA THR A 97 -10.33 -12.71 5.04
C THR A 97 -11.65 -13.37 5.40
N TYR A 98 -12.65 -13.31 4.52
CA TYR A 98 -13.94 -13.98 4.73
C TYR A 98 -13.79 -15.50 4.76
N GLY A 99 -12.98 -16.05 3.85
CA GLY A 99 -12.66 -17.48 3.82
C GLY A 99 -11.98 -17.95 5.11
N LEU A 100 -11.04 -17.16 5.66
CA LEU A 100 -10.39 -17.47 6.92
C LEU A 100 -11.37 -17.41 8.11
N ALA A 101 -12.28 -16.44 8.14
CA ALA A 101 -13.31 -16.35 9.17
C ALA A 101 -14.25 -17.55 9.12
N ILE A 102 -14.71 -17.93 7.93
CA ILE A 102 -15.56 -19.10 7.73
C ILE A 102 -14.82 -20.37 8.16
N ALA A 103 -13.56 -20.54 7.74
CA ALA A 103 -12.76 -21.69 8.11
C ALA A 103 -12.57 -21.76 9.64
N ALA A 104 -12.35 -20.63 10.31
CA ALA A 104 -12.23 -20.56 11.76
C ALA A 104 -13.55 -20.95 12.47
N VAL A 105 -14.69 -20.41 12.02
CA VAL A 105 -16.02 -20.76 12.57
C VAL A 105 -16.32 -22.24 12.32
N ALA A 106 -16.09 -22.73 11.11
CA ALA A 106 -16.29 -24.14 10.77
C ALA A 106 -15.41 -25.08 11.60
N ALA A 107 -14.15 -24.70 11.84
CA ALA A 107 -13.25 -25.46 12.70
C ALA A 107 -13.76 -25.52 14.15
N ILE A 108 -14.21 -24.39 14.72
CA ILE A 108 -14.79 -24.35 16.07
C ILE A 108 -16.05 -25.22 16.15
N VAL A 109 -16.92 -25.13 15.14
CA VAL A 109 -18.14 -25.94 15.08
C VAL A 109 -17.80 -27.42 15.04
N GLU A 110 -16.85 -27.82 14.19
CA GLU A 110 -16.44 -29.22 14.03
C GLU A 110 -15.77 -29.78 15.29
N THR A 111 -14.91 -29.01 15.97
CA THR A 111 -14.25 -29.47 17.20
C THR A 111 -15.22 -29.72 18.36
N HIS A 112 -16.41 -29.12 18.31
CA HIS A 112 -17.46 -29.31 19.32
C HIS A 112 -18.54 -30.30 18.87
N ARG A 113 -18.34 -31.03 17.76
CA ARG A 113 -19.15 -32.18 17.38
C ARG A 113 -18.62 -33.46 18.02
N ALA A 114 -19.48 -34.19 18.70
CA ALA A 114 -19.13 -35.51 19.24
C ALA A 114 -19.01 -36.60 18.15
N SER A 115 -19.69 -36.43 17.02
CA SER A 115 -19.60 -37.29 15.84
C SER A 115 -20.06 -36.51 14.59
N PRO A 116 -19.73 -36.95 13.36
CA PRO A 116 -20.07 -36.24 12.13
C PRO A 116 -21.57 -35.97 11.94
N THR A 117 -22.42 -36.83 12.52
CA THR A 117 -23.87 -36.73 12.49
C THR A 117 -24.47 -36.11 13.75
N ALA A 118 -23.67 -35.94 14.82
CA ALA A 118 -24.14 -35.32 16.05
C ALA A 118 -24.17 -33.80 15.91
N ARG A 119 -25.12 -33.18 16.62
CA ARG A 119 -25.16 -31.73 16.75
C ARG A 119 -23.97 -31.24 17.56
N PRO A 120 -23.31 -30.16 17.13
CA PRO A 120 -22.29 -29.51 17.93
C PRO A 120 -22.93 -28.85 19.14
N ILE A 121 -22.34 -29.06 20.31
CA ILE A 121 -22.71 -28.35 21.54
C ILE A 121 -21.77 -27.16 21.63
N LEU A 122 -22.25 -26.00 21.18
CA LEU A 122 -21.43 -24.79 21.16
C LEU A 122 -21.25 -24.25 22.58
N PRO A 123 -20.03 -23.83 22.95
CA PRO A 123 -19.80 -23.20 24.24
C PRO A 123 -20.54 -21.87 24.39
N ASP A 124 -20.83 -21.47 25.63
CA ASP A 124 -21.50 -20.20 25.94
C ASP A 124 -20.73 -18.96 25.42
N TRP A 125 -19.40 -19.07 25.29
CA TRP A 125 -18.58 -17.99 24.74
C TRP A 125 -18.69 -17.84 23.22
N PHE A 126 -19.24 -18.83 22.51
CA PHE A 126 -19.28 -18.86 21.04
C PHE A 126 -19.98 -17.65 20.46
N ASP A 127 -21.13 -17.27 21.01
CA ASP A 127 -21.92 -16.15 20.50
C ASP A 127 -21.16 -14.82 20.64
N SER A 128 -20.43 -14.64 21.75
CA SER A 128 -19.56 -13.48 21.96
C SER A 128 -18.35 -13.49 21.02
N ALA A 129 -17.72 -14.63 20.81
CA ALA A 129 -16.61 -14.77 19.86
C ALA A 129 -17.05 -14.51 18.42
N PHE A 130 -18.20 -15.06 18.00
CA PHE A 130 -18.77 -14.83 16.67
C PHE A 130 -19.11 -13.35 16.46
N ALA A 131 -19.78 -12.71 17.43
CA ALA A 131 -20.05 -11.27 17.39
C ALA A 131 -18.76 -10.44 17.26
N THR A 132 -17.69 -10.84 17.96
CA THR A 132 -16.37 -10.21 17.87
C THR A 132 -15.76 -10.39 16.47
N ILE A 133 -15.83 -11.58 15.89
CA ILE A 133 -15.36 -11.86 14.53
C ILE A 133 -16.11 -10.98 13.52
N THR A 134 -17.44 -10.92 13.63
CA THR A 134 -18.28 -10.10 12.75
C THR A 134 -17.96 -8.61 12.88
N TYR A 135 -17.72 -8.12 14.10
CA TYR A 135 -17.30 -6.73 14.32
C TYR A 135 -15.93 -6.42 13.70
N ILE A 136 -14.94 -7.31 13.90
CA ILE A 136 -13.61 -7.17 13.30
C ILE A 136 -13.71 -7.16 11.77
N HIS A 137 -14.52 -8.05 11.18
CA HIS A 137 -14.70 -8.14 9.74
C HIS A 137 -15.43 -6.94 9.13
N GLY A 138 -16.45 -6.42 9.82
CA GLY A 138 -17.23 -5.28 9.32
C GLY A 138 -16.51 -3.94 9.43
N LEU A 139 -15.67 -3.76 10.46
CA LEU A 139 -15.06 -2.47 10.78
C LEU A 139 -13.53 -2.49 10.71
N ALA A 140 -12.86 -3.33 11.52
CA ALA A 140 -11.41 -3.23 11.68
C ALA A 140 -10.64 -3.69 10.43
N LEU A 141 -11.08 -4.80 9.83
CA LEU A 141 -10.34 -5.47 8.76
C LEU A 141 -10.32 -4.68 7.43
N PRO A 142 -11.43 -4.04 6.99
CA PRO A 142 -11.40 -3.13 5.86
C PRO A 142 -10.42 -1.97 6.08
N LEU A 143 -10.35 -1.42 7.29
CA LEU A 143 -9.40 -0.35 7.63
C LEU A 143 -7.95 -0.82 7.57
N VAL A 144 -7.64 -2.01 8.10
CA VAL A 144 -6.29 -2.59 8.07
C VAL A 144 -5.85 -2.88 6.63
N LEU A 145 -6.73 -3.49 5.82
CA LEU A 145 -6.44 -3.73 4.40
C LEU A 145 -6.24 -2.43 3.64
N ALA A 146 -7.14 -1.46 3.81
CA ALA A 146 -7.03 -0.14 3.21
C ALA A 146 -5.72 0.57 3.59
N ALA A 147 -5.33 0.53 4.87
CA ALA A 147 -4.08 1.09 5.35
C ALA A 147 -2.87 0.38 4.71
N ALA A 148 -2.90 -0.95 4.58
CA ALA A 148 -1.84 -1.71 3.92
C ALA A 148 -1.68 -1.29 2.45
N PHE A 149 -2.78 -1.14 1.71
CA PHE A 149 -2.75 -0.66 0.32
C PHE A 149 -2.29 0.80 0.22
N ALA A 150 -2.72 1.68 1.12
CA ALA A 150 -2.29 3.08 1.17
C ALA A 150 -0.78 3.20 1.49
N ILE A 151 -0.27 2.42 2.44
CA ILE A 151 1.16 2.35 2.76
C ILE A 151 1.95 1.80 1.58
N MET A 152 1.46 0.75 0.92
CA MET A 152 2.11 0.21 -0.27
C MET A 152 2.16 1.25 -1.40
N ALA A 153 1.05 1.97 -1.62
CA ALA A 153 0.94 3.02 -2.63
C ALA A 153 1.88 4.19 -2.39
N THR A 154 1.94 4.68 -1.15
CA THR A 154 2.83 5.79 -0.75
C THR A 154 4.30 5.39 -0.87
N ARG A 155 4.64 4.15 -0.48
CA ARG A 155 6.00 3.60 -0.62
C ARG A 155 6.42 3.41 -2.08
N GLN A 156 5.47 3.11 -2.96
CA GLN A 156 5.72 2.91 -4.39
C GLN A 156 5.46 4.17 -5.23
N ARG A 157 5.08 5.31 -4.61
CA ARG A 157 4.74 6.59 -5.29
C ARG A 157 3.79 6.41 -6.48
N MET A 158 2.82 5.51 -6.34
CA MET A 158 1.88 5.19 -7.41
C MET A 158 0.91 6.35 -7.69
N ALA A 159 0.39 6.40 -8.92
CA ALA A 159 -0.66 7.35 -9.29
C ALA A 159 -1.88 7.18 -8.37
N VAL A 160 -2.42 8.31 -7.88
CA VAL A 160 -3.47 8.37 -6.86
C VAL A 160 -4.72 7.55 -7.25
N LEU A 161 -4.98 7.39 -8.55
CA LEU A 161 -6.13 6.66 -9.08
C LEU A 161 -6.21 5.21 -8.58
N TRP A 162 -5.11 4.44 -8.63
CA TRP A 162 -5.15 3.01 -8.33
C TRP A 162 -5.39 2.68 -6.86
N PRO A 163 -4.70 3.33 -5.91
CA PRO A 163 -5.00 3.15 -4.50
C PRO A 163 -6.42 3.60 -4.16
N SER A 164 -6.92 4.69 -4.75
CA SER A 164 -8.31 5.11 -4.56
C SER A 164 -9.31 4.04 -5.01
N ILE A 165 -9.06 3.36 -6.13
CA ILE A 165 -9.87 2.23 -6.58
C ILE A 165 -9.85 1.10 -5.53
N ALA A 166 -8.68 0.71 -5.02
CA ALA A 166 -8.59 -0.30 -3.96
C ALA A 166 -9.38 0.09 -2.70
N LEU A 167 -9.23 1.34 -2.25
CA LEU A 167 -9.94 1.87 -1.09
C LEU A 167 -11.46 1.88 -1.29
N LEU A 168 -11.93 2.20 -2.50
CA LEU A 168 -13.35 2.14 -2.85
C LEU A 168 -13.87 0.70 -2.82
N ILE A 169 -13.15 -0.25 -3.44
CA ILE A 169 -13.51 -1.67 -3.43
C ILE A 169 -13.59 -2.18 -1.98
N ILE A 170 -12.57 -1.90 -1.17
CA ILE A 170 -12.50 -2.31 0.23
C ILE A 170 -13.61 -1.68 1.07
N GLY A 171 -13.86 -0.38 0.91
CA GLY A 171 -14.90 0.32 1.66
C GLY A 171 -16.32 -0.17 1.31
N ILE A 172 -16.60 -0.37 0.02
CA ILE A 172 -17.91 -0.82 -0.47
C ILE A 172 -18.12 -2.29 -0.12
N LEU A 173 -17.24 -3.19 -0.57
CA LEU A 173 -17.42 -4.62 -0.36
C LEU A 173 -17.23 -5.01 1.11
N GLY A 174 -16.27 -4.39 1.80
CA GLY A 174 -16.06 -4.62 3.23
C GLY A 174 -17.21 -4.11 4.10
N GLY A 175 -17.81 -2.96 3.74
CA GLY A 175 -18.97 -2.43 4.45
C GLY A 175 -20.32 -3.08 4.08
N ALA A 176 -20.38 -3.71 2.90
CA ALA A 176 -21.56 -4.45 2.45
C ALA A 176 -21.58 -5.91 2.90
N GLY A 177 -20.41 -6.52 3.14
CA GLY A 177 -20.34 -7.90 3.60
C GLY A 177 -20.85 -8.06 5.02
N VAL A 178 -21.75 -9.02 5.21
CA VAL A 178 -22.30 -9.42 6.50
C VAL A 178 -22.09 -10.92 6.64
N LEU A 179 -21.44 -11.32 7.72
CA LEU A 179 -21.33 -12.71 8.12
C LEU A 179 -22.41 -12.97 9.17
N ASP A 180 -23.34 -13.87 8.87
CA ASP A 180 -24.43 -14.24 9.76
C ASP A 180 -24.38 -15.73 10.10
N PHE A 181 -24.71 -16.06 11.34
CA PHE A 181 -24.75 -17.43 11.83
C PHE A 181 -26.11 -17.68 12.44
N ILE A 182 -26.93 -18.44 11.71
CA ILE A 182 -28.31 -18.70 12.09
C ILE A 182 -28.34 -19.99 12.90
N ARG A 183 -28.64 -19.85 14.20
CA ARG A 183 -28.95 -20.97 15.07
C ARG A 183 -30.44 -21.30 14.91
N PRO A 184 -30.81 -22.43 14.30
CA PRO A 184 -32.21 -22.76 14.12
C PRO A 184 -32.90 -23.00 15.46
N ALA A 185 -34.16 -22.52 15.56
CA ALA A 185 -35.01 -22.79 16.71
C ALA A 185 -35.48 -24.26 16.76
N ASP A 186 -35.57 -24.92 15.59
CA ASP A 186 -35.91 -26.33 15.50
C ASP A 186 -34.71 -27.22 15.90
N PRO A 187 -34.88 -28.14 16.88
CA PRO A 187 -33.92 -29.17 17.25
C PRO A 187 -33.49 -30.14 16.15
N ASN A 188 -34.08 -30.10 14.95
CA ASN A 188 -33.70 -30.96 13.82
C ASN A 188 -33.19 -30.20 12.58
N ALA A 189 -33.31 -28.87 12.53
CA ALA A 189 -32.84 -28.10 11.37
C ALA A 189 -31.29 -27.97 11.33
N PRO A 190 -30.68 -27.84 10.13
CA PRO A 190 -29.25 -27.61 9.99
C PRO A 190 -28.85 -26.21 10.48
N MET A 191 -27.63 -26.08 11.00
CA MET A 191 -27.05 -24.76 11.26
C MET A 191 -26.59 -24.15 9.94
N GLU A 192 -26.88 -22.87 9.75
CA GLU A 192 -26.57 -22.16 8.51
C GLU A 192 -25.58 -21.03 8.80
N LEU A 193 -24.47 -21.05 8.05
CA LEU A 193 -23.50 -19.96 8.02
C LEU A 193 -23.66 -19.26 6.67
N GLU A 194 -24.03 -18.00 6.71
CA GLU A 194 -24.35 -17.25 5.51
C GLU A 194 -23.41 -16.05 5.37
N ILE A 195 -22.90 -15.87 4.16
CA ILE A 195 -22.34 -14.58 3.74
C ILE A 195 -23.41 -13.88 2.95
N ARG A 196 -23.86 -12.74 3.44
CA ARG A 196 -24.75 -11.85 2.72
C ARG A 196 -23.98 -10.62 2.29
N LEU A 197 -24.22 -10.17 1.06
CA LEU A 197 -23.94 -8.79 0.70
C LEU A 197 -25.20 -8.02 1.03
N ALA A 198 -25.16 -7.12 2.02
CA ALA A 198 -26.31 -6.32 2.45
C ALA A 198 -26.88 -5.38 1.35
N LEU A 199 -26.34 -5.45 0.14
CA LEU A 199 -26.87 -4.87 -1.09
C LEU A 199 -27.96 -5.74 -1.74
N SER A 200 -28.10 -7.03 -1.38
CA SER A 200 -29.12 -7.93 -1.95
C SER A 200 -30.48 -7.80 -1.23
N SER A 201 -31.55 -7.66 -2.01
CA SER A 201 -32.95 -7.71 -1.56
C SER A 201 -33.30 -9.04 -0.86
N PRO A 202 -34.23 -9.08 0.13
CA PRO A 202 -35.00 -7.98 0.73
C PRO A 202 -34.24 -7.32 1.90
N TRP A 203 -34.52 -6.05 2.21
CA TRP A 203 -33.61 -5.12 2.92
C TRP A 203 -33.83 -4.87 4.43
N PRO A 204 -33.69 -5.84 5.35
CA PRO A 204 -33.34 -5.49 6.73
C PRO A 204 -31.89 -4.98 6.75
N GLY A 205 -31.69 -3.70 7.09
CA GLY A 205 -30.36 -3.18 7.42
C GLY A 205 -29.61 -2.37 6.35
N MET A 206 -30.27 -1.93 5.26
CA MET A 206 -29.63 -1.05 4.25
C MET A 206 -29.02 0.22 4.87
N HIS A 207 -29.70 0.82 5.86
CA HIS A 207 -29.16 1.97 6.59
C HIS A 207 -27.84 1.63 7.32
N ASN A 208 -27.76 0.47 7.95
CA ASN A 208 -26.55 0.02 8.62
C ASN A 208 -25.43 -0.26 7.62
N CYS A 209 -25.73 -0.87 6.48
CA CYS A 209 -24.77 -1.09 5.39
C CYS A 209 -24.23 0.24 4.85
N LEU A 210 -25.10 1.18 4.48
CA LEU A 210 -24.70 2.50 3.99
C LEU A 210 -23.85 3.25 5.02
N ARG A 211 -24.20 3.15 6.30
CA ARG A 211 -23.42 3.73 7.40
C ARG A 211 -22.02 3.09 7.50
N HIS A 212 -21.90 1.77 7.41
CA HIS A 212 -20.59 1.10 7.44
C HIS A 212 -19.74 1.44 6.22
N ILE A 213 -20.33 1.47 5.02
CA ILE A 213 -19.65 1.91 3.80
C ILE A 213 -19.16 3.35 3.98
N ALA A 214 -20.02 4.27 4.43
CA ALA A 214 -19.66 5.66 4.65
C ALA A 214 -18.54 5.81 5.69
N ILE A 215 -18.62 5.10 6.82
CA ILE A 215 -17.57 5.10 7.85
C ILE A 215 -16.26 4.56 7.29
N ASN A 216 -16.28 3.41 6.60
CA ASN A 216 -15.08 2.82 6.03
C ASN A 216 -14.44 3.74 4.98
N LEU A 217 -15.23 4.34 4.09
CA LEU A 217 -14.73 5.30 3.11
C LEU A 217 -14.18 6.55 3.77
N LEU A 218 -14.89 7.11 4.75
CA LEU A 218 -14.42 8.30 5.47
C LEU A 218 -13.10 8.04 6.19
N LEU A 219 -12.98 6.92 6.90
CA LEU A 219 -11.79 6.57 7.67
C LEU A 219 -10.61 6.13 6.82
N THR A 220 -10.81 5.76 5.55
CA THR A 220 -9.74 5.27 4.67
C THR A 220 -9.37 6.28 3.59
N LEU A 221 -10.36 6.80 2.88
CA LEU A 221 -10.17 7.69 1.74
C LEU A 221 -9.83 9.11 2.19
N ALA A 222 -10.48 9.63 3.23
CA ALA A 222 -10.22 11.00 3.69
C ALA A 222 -8.77 11.21 4.18
N PRO A 223 -8.20 10.37 5.07
CA PRO A 223 -6.81 10.57 5.49
C PRO A 223 -5.82 10.36 4.32
N TYR A 224 -6.12 9.45 3.40
CA TYR A 224 -5.29 9.23 2.23
C TYR A 224 -5.26 10.44 1.27
N ILE A 225 -6.42 11.03 0.99
CA ILE A 225 -6.53 12.24 0.17
C ILE A 225 -5.88 13.43 0.88
N ALA A 226 -6.17 13.63 2.17
CA ALA A 226 -5.60 14.71 2.97
C ALA A 226 -4.06 14.65 2.97
N TRP A 227 -3.49 13.45 3.15
CA TRP A 227 -2.05 13.23 3.05
C TRP A 227 -1.47 13.62 1.69
N HIS A 228 -2.14 13.25 0.59
CA HIS A 228 -1.68 13.61 -0.76
C HIS A 228 -1.76 15.10 -1.05
N VAL A 229 -2.85 15.75 -0.64
CA VAL A 229 -3.02 17.21 -0.80
C VAL A 229 -1.96 17.95 0.00
N TRP A 230 -1.75 17.56 1.26
CA TRP A 230 -0.75 18.19 2.13
C TRP A 230 0.68 18.03 1.56
N ARG A 231 1.02 16.84 1.07
CA ARG A 231 2.32 16.59 0.45
C ARG A 231 2.54 17.42 -0.82
N LYS A 232 1.49 17.61 -1.63
CA LYS A 232 1.57 18.47 -2.83
C LYS A 232 1.83 19.93 -2.44
N ALA A 233 1.13 20.43 -1.43
CA ALA A 233 1.31 21.79 -0.92
C ALA A 233 2.74 22.01 -0.37
N LEU A 234 3.31 21.04 0.35
CA LEU A 234 4.69 21.12 0.84
C LEU A 234 5.71 21.22 -0.30
N ASN A 235 5.50 20.48 -1.38
CA ASN A 235 6.39 20.53 -2.55
C ASN A 235 6.29 21.87 -3.30
N GLU A 236 5.11 22.49 -3.32
CA GLU A 236 4.91 23.81 -3.96
C GLU A 236 5.52 24.94 -3.13
N CYS A 237 5.47 24.86 -1.81
CA CYS A 237 6.11 25.84 -0.92
C CYS A 237 7.65 25.73 -0.86
N SER A 238 8.23 24.65 -1.38
CA SER A 238 9.68 24.38 -1.29
C SER A 238 10.45 24.65 -2.59
N GLY A 239 9.89 25.38 -3.56
CA GLY A 239 10.66 25.90 -4.70
C GLY A 239 10.29 27.35 -5.06
N PRO A 240 11.16 28.14 -5.73
CA PRO A 240 12.58 27.97 -6.06
C PRO A 240 13.46 29.02 -5.34
N GLU A 241 14.19 28.63 -4.28
CA GLU A 241 15.09 29.56 -3.57
C GLU A 241 16.56 29.51 -4.08
N ASP A 242 16.88 28.62 -5.03
CA ASP A 242 18.26 28.41 -5.52
C ASP A 242 18.59 29.08 -6.88
N ASP A 243 17.64 29.77 -7.52
CA ASP A 243 17.95 30.65 -8.67
C ASP A 243 18.43 32.03 -8.17
N VAL A 244 19.49 32.03 -7.35
CA VAL A 244 20.28 33.25 -7.14
C VAL A 244 21.24 33.33 -8.33
N PRO A 245 21.11 34.31 -9.25
CA PRO A 245 22.07 34.49 -10.32
C PRO A 245 23.42 34.80 -9.69
N LEU A 246 24.33 33.84 -9.72
CA LEU A 246 25.73 34.04 -9.39
C LEU A 246 26.31 35.06 -10.38
N GLY A 247 26.36 36.31 -9.91
CA GLY A 247 27.24 37.40 -10.32
C GLY A 247 27.63 37.46 -11.80
N SER A 248 27.05 38.43 -12.52
CA SER A 248 27.77 39.05 -13.64
C SER A 248 29.01 39.76 -13.08
N GLY A 249 30.14 39.04 -13.05
CA GLY A 249 31.44 39.61 -12.76
C GLY A 249 31.82 40.63 -13.84
N SER A 250 31.84 41.90 -13.45
CA SER A 250 32.87 42.89 -13.78
C SER A 250 33.54 42.76 -15.15
N GLN A 251 33.00 43.46 -16.16
CA GLN A 251 33.84 43.96 -17.26
C GLN A 251 34.41 45.32 -16.85
N LEU A 252 35.69 45.31 -16.48
CA LEU A 252 36.56 46.49 -16.46
C LEU A 252 37.61 46.26 -17.54
N THR A 253 37.46 46.99 -18.65
CA THR A 253 38.51 47.34 -19.60
C THR A 253 38.24 48.75 -20.07
#